data_AF-I4B4R4-F1
#
_entry.id   AF-I4B4R4-F1
#
_cell.length_a   1.000
_cell.length_b   1.000
_cell.length_c   1.000
_cell.angle_alpha   90.00
_cell.angle_beta   90.00
_cell.angle_gamma   90.00
#
_symmetry.space_group_name_H-M   'P 1'
#
loop_
_entity.id
_entity.type
_entity.pdbx_description
1 polymer ?
#
loop_
_entity_poly.entity_id
_entity_poly.type
_entity_poly.pdbx_seq_one_letter_code
_entity_poly.pdbx_strand_id
1 'polypeptide(L)'
;MSTLVIRTWKLFHRLKIPFTLIYFSVNFGFLTRYRFEGNIWLLLAAFTIQNFAMHWFNNLFDSIEDEITGQRTVFSRPSLVLLLAVAATLLSSWMVWYFGFSLLCFTVLFALMFLYSAPIGSWRIKKILYLKNITGSLFWWYIPFTLITASHTTAGFRQVFMENLVLLAIFMPFEPLWDIKDMEGDEASGIKTIPNQFGLAATKLLVVSAFLLLAVVKLSNITYVIFFLIPLSILTIQITPKNKLLISQFIMTFVAFYGLAGHVLLPTLILPMLRK
;
A
#
# COMPACT_ATOMS: atom_id res chain seq x y z
N MET A 1 11.84 13.12 -22.11
CA MET A 1 12.34 12.05 -21.21
C MET A 1 13.01 11.01 -22.10
N SER A 2 14.29 10.69 -21.88
CA SER A 2 14.99 9.74 -22.76
C SER A 2 14.34 8.35 -22.69
N THR A 3 14.51 7.54 -23.74
CA THR A 3 13.97 6.17 -23.81
C THR A 3 14.42 5.31 -22.62
N LEU A 4 15.65 5.51 -22.15
CA LEU A 4 16.19 4.88 -20.95
C LEU A 4 15.39 5.25 -19.69
N VAL A 5 15.13 6.55 -19.48
CA VAL A 5 14.44 7.03 -18.27
C VAL A 5 13.01 6.46 -18.21
N ILE A 6 12.31 6.39 -19.35
CA ILE A 6 10.96 5.79 -19.42
C ILE A 6 11.01 4.29 -19.09
N ARG A 7 12.02 3.55 -19.59
CA ARG A 7 12.19 2.12 -19.29
C ARG A 7 12.46 1.89 -17.80
N THR A 8 13.37 2.65 -17.21
CA THR A 8 13.70 2.58 -15.78
C THR A 8 12.48 2.91 -14.92
N TRP A 9 11.72 3.96 -15.27
CA TRP A 9 10.49 4.33 -14.58
C TRP A 9 9.44 3.22 -14.58
N LYS A 10 9.22 2.59 -15.74
CA LYS A 10 8.30 1.45 -15.88
C LYS A 10 8.77 0.25 -15.05
N LEU A 11 10.07 -0.06 -15.09
CA LEU A 11 10.64 -1.15 -14.31
C LEU A 11 10.47 -0.92 -12.81
N PHE A 12 10.76 0.29 -12.33
CA PHE A 12 10.61 0.70 -10.93
C PHE A 12 9.19 0.42 -10.39
N HIS A 13 8.17 0.72 -11.20
CA HIS A 13 6.77 0.46 -10.85
C HIS A 13 6.34 -1.01 -11.01
N ARG A 14 6.84 -1.71 -12.05
CA ARG A 14 6.56 -3.15 -12.24
C ARG A 14 7.17 -4.02 -11.15
N LEU A 15 8.29 -3.58 -10.57
CA LEU A 15 8.90 -4.16 -9.38
C LEU A 15 8.21 -3.74 -8.07
N LYS A 16 7.15 -2.91 -8.13
CA LYS A 16 6.38 -2.43 -6.97
C LYS A 16 7.25 -1.75 -5.90
N ILE A 17 8.34 -1.10 -6.30
CA ILE A 17 9.27 -0.43 -5.37
C ILE A 17 8.59 0.72 -4.60
N PRO A 18 7.77 1.62 -5.21
CA PRO A 18 7.04 2.63 -4.45
C PRO A 18 6.18 2.05 -3.33
N PHE A 19 5.45 0.97 -3.63
CA PHE A 19 4.57 0.31 -2.65
C PHE A 19 5.38 -0.17 -1.44
N THR A 20 6.53 -0.78 -1.71
CA THR A 20 7.47 -1.27 -0.70
C THR A 20 7.95 -0.15 0.21
N LEU A 21 8.36 0.97 -0.39
CA LEU A 21 8.83 2.14 0.36
C LEU A 21 7.72 2.73 1.23
N ILE A 22 6.47 2.77 0.75
CA ILE A 22 5.31 3.20 1.54
C ILE A 22 5.14 2.25 2.74
N TYR A 23 5.03 0.94 2.48
CA TYR A 23 4.80 -0.07 3.51
C TYR A 23 5.89 -0.05 4.59
N PHE A 24 7.16 0.02 4.16
CA PHE A 24 8.32 0.12 5.03
C PHE A 24 8.27 1.39 5.89
N SER A 25 8.04 2.55 5.27
CA SER A 25 8.08 3.85 5.95
C SER A 25 6.95 4.01 6.96
N VAL A 26 5.75 3.50 6.64
CA VAL A 26 4.62 3.55 7.55
C VAL A 26 4.86 2.64 8.76
N ASN A 27 5.29 1.39 8.56
CA ASN A 27 5.64 0.51 9.67
C ASN A 27 6.75 1.09 10.55
N PHE A 28 7.79 1.69 9.94
CA PHE A 28 8.85 2.35 10.69
C PHE A 28 8.28 3.46 11.58
N GLY A 29 7.40 4.31 11.03
CA GLY A 29 6.73 5.36 11.77
C GLY A 29 5.89 4.85 12.94
N PHE A 30 5.17 3.73 12.77
CA PHE A 30 4.42 3.12 13.88
C PHE A 30 5.36 2.56 14.94
N LEU A 31 6.30 1.70 14.57
CA LEU A 31 7.19 1.03 15.51
C LEU A 31 8.02 2.05 16.32
N THR A 32 8.48 3.13 15.69
CA THR A 32 9.18 4.21 16.41
C THR A 32 8.26 5.00 17.34
N ARG A 33 7.03 5.33 16.91
CA ARG A 33 6.04 6.02 17.74
C ARG A 33 5.71 5.22 19.01
N TYR A 34 5.61 3.90 18.89
CA TYR A 34 5.33 2.98 20.00
C TYR A 34 6.59 2.41 20.67
N ARG A 35 7.75 3.00 20.41
CA ARG A 35 9.04 2.71 21.08
C ARG A 35 9.40 1.22 21.04
N PHE A 36 9.32 0.59 19.87
CA PHE A 36 9.81 -0.77 19.69
C PHE A 36 11.28 -0.91 20.14
N GLU A 37 11.55 -1.86 21.03
CA GLU A 37 12.87 -2.03 21.68
C GLU A 37 13.79 -3.04 20.95
N GLY A 38 13.25 -3.80 19.99
CA GLY A 38 14.02 -4.80 19.23
C GLY A 38 14.76 -4.24 18.02
N ASN A 39 15.32 -5.13 17.21
CA ASN A 39 15.95 -4.76 15.94
C ASN A 39 14.89 -4.35 14.90
N ILE A 40 14.57 -3.05 14.85
CA ILE A 40 13.53 -2.50 13.98
C ILE A 40 13.78 -2.80 12.49
N TRP A 41 15.03 -2.75 12.06
CA TRP A 41 15.41 -2.98 10.66
C TRP A 41 15.09 -4.39 10.22
N LEU A 42 15.33 -5.35 11.12
CA LEU A 42 15.08 -6.74 10.85
C LEU A 42 13.59 -7.06 10.78
N LEU A 43 12.82 -6.53 11.75
CA LEU A 43 11.37 -6.70 11.78
C LEU A 43 10.74 -6.11 10.50
N LEU A 44 11.19 -4.90 10.12
CA LEU A 44 10.76 -4.25 8.89
C LEU A 44 11.14 -5.05 7.65
N ALA A 45 12.35 -5.59 7.57
CA ALA A 45 12.78 -6.42 6.45
C ALA A 45 11.88 -7.66 6.30
N ALA A 46 11.62 -8.37 7.39
CA ALA A 46 10.76 -9.56 7.38
C ALA A 46 9.34 -9.25 6.92
N PHE A 47 8.69 -8.22 7.47
CA PHE A 47 7.33 -7.84 7.06
C PHE A 47 7.27 -7.24 5.65
N THR A 48 8.32 -6.56 5.20
CA THR A 48 8.42 -6.05 3.83
C THR A 48 8.53 -7.20 2.82
N ILE A 49 9.35 -8.22 3.11
CA ILE A 49 9.45 -9.44 2.30
C ILE A 49 8.09 -10.15 2.25
N GLN A 50 7.39 -10.24 3.40
CA GLN A 50 6.06 -10.83 3.45
C GLN A 50 5.06 -10.07 2.58
N ASN A 51 5.04 -8.74 2.66
CA ASN A 51 4.16 -7.91 1.82
C ASN A 51 4.45 -8.14 0.32
N PHE A 52 5.72 -8.22 -0.07
CA PHE A 52 6.11 -8.59 -1.44
C PHE A 52 5.60 -9.95 -1.87
N ALA A 53 5.75 -10.97 -1.02
CA ALA A 53 5.25 -12.31 -1.29
C ALA A 53 3.75 -12.28 -1.60
N MET A 54 2.98 -11.51 -0.83
CA MET A 54 1.55 -11.37 -1.03
C MET A 54 1.20 -10.57 -2.29
N HIS A 55 1.99 -9.59 -2.69
CA HIS A 55 1.82 -8.95 -3.99
C HIS A 55 2.06 -9.89 -5.16
N TRP A 56 3.12 -10.71 -5.09
CA TRP A 56 3.35 -11.73 -6.11
C TRP A 56 2.23 -12.76 -6.16
N PHE A 57 1.74 -13.19 -5.01
CA PHE A 57 0.57 -14.06 -4.93
C PHE A 57 -0.68 -13.41 -5.53
N ASN A 58 -0.95 -12.14 -5.22
CA ASN A 58 -2.08 -11.39 -5.77
C ASN A 58 -2.01 -11.27 -7.30
N ASN A 59 -0.83 -11.05 -7.87
CA ASN A 59 -0.64 -10.97 -9.33
C ASN A 59 -0.98 -12.28 -10.06
N LEU A 60 -1.00 -13.43 -9.36
CA LEU A 60 -1.45 -14.70 -9.95
C LEU A 60 -2.95 -14.67 -10.29
N PHE A 61 -3.76 -13.99 -9.47
CA PHE A 61 -5.21 -13.90 -9.62
C PHE A 61 -5.67 -12.64 -10.37
N ASP A 62 -4.77 -11.66 -10.54
CA ASP A 62 -5.03 -10.40 -11.26
C ASP A 62 -4.42 -10.41 -12.67
N SER A 63 -4.08 -11.58 -13.22
CA SER A 63 -3.28 -11.66 -14.45
C SER A 63 -3.91 -10.96 -15.66
N ILE A 64 -5.26 -11.01 -15.77
CA ILE A 64 -6.02 -10.33 -16.85
C ILE A 64 -6.00 -8.81 -16.62
N GLU A 65 -6.33 -8.38 -15.40
CA GLU A 65 -6.36 -6.97 -14.96
C GLU A 65 -5.00 -6.28 -15.23
N ASP A 66 -3.92 -6.95 -14.82
CA ASP A 66 -2.55 -6.47 -14.92
C ASP A 66 -2.01 -6.45 -16.35
N GLU A 67 -2.46 -7.38 -17.21
CA GLU A 67 -2.06 -7.44 -18.61
C GLU A 67 -2.64 -6.27 -19.41
N ILE A 68 -3.93 -6.00 -19.23
CA ILE A 68 -4.63 -4.87 -19.87
C ILE A 68 -4.06 -3.53 -19.42
N THR A 69 -3.81 -3.38 -18.11
CA THR A 69 -3.28 -2.13 -17.55
C THR A 69 -1.77 -1.97 -17.78
N GLY A 70 -1.09 -2.99 -18.32
CA GLY A 70 0.35 -2.99 -18.56
C GLY A 70 1.20 -3.03 -17.29
N GLN A 71 0.59 -3.40 -16.16
CA GLN A 71 1.16 -3.51 -14.81
C GLN A 71 1.69 -4.90 -14.48
N ARG A 72 1.50 -5.87 -15.39
CA ARG A 72 2.01 -7.23 -15.22
C ARG A 72 3.46 -7.24 -14.75
N THR A 73 3.69 -8.10 -13.77
CA THR A 73 5.01 -8.36 -13.19
C THR A 73 6.03 -8.67 -14.30
N VAL A 74 7.31 -8.41 -14.02
CA VAL A 74 8.39 -8.74 -14.96
C VAL A 74 8.47 -10.25 -15.23
N PHE A 75 7.96 -11.07 -14.33
CA PHE A 75 7.90 -12.52 -14.47
C PHE A 75 6.66 -12.94 -15.26
N SER A 76 6.88 -13.69 -16.35
CA SER A 76 5.84 -14.17 -17.25
C SER A 76 5.26 -15.53 -16.85
N ARG A 77 6.01 -16.34 -16.07
CA ARG A 77 5.65 -17.71 -15.70
C ARG A 77 4.93 -17.76 -14.35
N PRO A 78 3.63 -18.14 -14.28
CA PRO A 78 2.88 -18.19 -13.02
C PRO A 78 3.50 -19.12 -11.97
N SER A 79 4.05 -20.27 -12.38
CA SER A 79 4.72 -21.20 -11.46
C SER A 79 5.95 -20.60 -10.79
N LEU A 80 6.73 -19.78 -11.52
CA LEU A 80 7.87 -19.07 -10.96
C LEU A 80 7.42 -17.99 -9.97
N VAL A 81 6.37 -17.22 -10.31
CA VAL A 81 5.80 -16.21 -9.41
C VAL A 81 5.30 -16.84 -8.11
N LEU A 82 4.61 -17.98 -8.20
CA LEU A 82 4.15 -18.73 -7.03
C LEU A 82 5.31 -19.25 -6.20
N LEU A 83 6.34 -19.84 -6.83
CA LEU A 83 7.54 -20.31 -6.14
C LEU A 83 8.24 -19.17 -5.39
N LEU A 84 8.40 -18.01 -6.03
CA LEU A 84 9.01 -16.83 -5.41
C LEU A 84 8.16 -16.30 -4.24
N ALA A 85 6.83 -16.27 -4.39
CA ALA A 85 5.92 -15.89 -3.31
C ALA A 85 6.05 -16.84 -2.11
N VAL A 86 6.00 -18.16 -2.34
CA VAL A 86 6.16 -19.17 -1.28
C VAL A 86 7.54 -19.07 -0.62
N ALA A 87 8.61 -18.97 -1.40
CA ALA A 87 9.96 -18.84 -0.86
C ALA A 87 10.13 -17.56 -0.02
N ALA A 88 9.58 -16.44 -0.47
CA ALA A 88 9.59 -15.19 0.27
C ALA A 88 8.78 -15.28 1.57
N THR A 89 7.61 -15.92 1.57
CA THR A 89 6.81 -16.18 2.79
C THR A 89 7.51 -17.09 3.78
N LEU A 90 8.20 -18.13 3.31
CA LEU A 90 8.97 -19.01 4.18
C LEU A 90 10.18 -18.28 4.78
N LEU A 91 10.89 -17.49 3.97
CA LEU A 91 12.03 -16.68 4.42
C LEU A 91 11.60 -15.66 5.48
N SER A 92 10.54 -14.90 5.22
CA SER A 92 10.03 -13.88 6.17
C SER A 92 9.57 -14.52 7.48
N SER A 93 8.87 -15.66 7.41
CA SER A 93 8.42 -16.40 8.59
C SER A 93 9.59 -16.98 9.38
N TRP A 94 10.60 -17.54 8.69
CA TRP A 94 11.83 -18.02 9.32
C TRP A 94 12.58 -16.89 10.04
N MET A 95 12.71 -15.71 9.42
CA MET A 95 13.31 -14.55 10.08
C MET A 95 12.56 -14.23 11.37
N VAL A 96 11.24 -14.06 11.31
CA VAL A 96 10.44 -13.71 12.50
C VAL A 96 10.58 -14.74 13.61
N TRP A 97 10.51 -16.03 13.28
CA TRP A 97 10.73 -17.10 14.25
C TRP A 97 12.15 -17.07 14.85
N TYR A 98 13.18 -16.95 14.01
CA TYR A 98 14.59 -16.97 14.42
C TYR A 98 14.93 -15.82 15.38
N PHE A 99 14.32 -14.65 15.20
CA PHE A 99 14.52 -13.48 16.06
C PHE A 99 13.55 -13.41 17.25
N GLY A 100 12.80 -14.49 17.52
CA GLY A 100 11.93 -14.60 18.70
C GLY A 100 10.64 -13.78 18.62
N PHE A 101 10.24 -13.36 17.42
CA PHE A 101 9.01 -12.62 17.18
C PHE A 101 7.81 -13.55 17.01
N SER A 102 6.60 -13.05 17.30
CA SER A 102 5.38 -13.86 17.24
C SER A 102 4.94 -14.13 15.80
N LEU A 103 4.84 -15.42 15.45
CA LEU A 103 4.30 -15.87 14.16
C LEU A 103 2.77 -15.68 14.04
N LEU A 104 2.05 -15.47 15.15
CA LEU A 104 0.59 -15.30 15.11
C LEU A 104 0.18 -14.11 14.22
N CYS A 105 0.91 -13.01 14.33
CA CYS A 105 0.74 -11.83 13.48
C CYS A 105 0.87 -12.23 12.00
N PHE A 106 1.92 -12.96 11.65
CA PHE A 106 2.17 -13.45 10.30
C PHE A 106 1.02 -14.30 9.76
N THR A 107 0.52 -15.26 10.55
CA THR A 107 -0.59 -16.13 10.15
C THR A 107 -1.86 -15.33 9.88
N VAL A 108 -2.18 -14.35 10.74
CA VAL A 108 -3.36 -13.49 10.55
C VAL A 108 -3.22 -12.62 9.30
N LEU A 109 -2.06 -12.02 9.07
CA LEU A 109 -1.83 -11.20 7.86
C LEU A 109 -1.92 -12.04 6.59
N PHE A 110 -1.33 -13.24 6.60
CA PHE A 110 -1.43 -14.17 5.49
C PHE A 110 -2.90 -14.53 5.21
N ALA A 111 -3.68 -14.85 6.25
CA ALA A 111 -5.10 -15.17 6.10
C ALA A 111 -5.89 -13.99 5.53
N LEU A 112 -5.72 -12.77 6.04
CA LEU A 112 -6.42 -11.58 5.55
C LEU A 112 -6.11 -11.27 4.08
N MET A 113 -4.83 -11.35 3.71
CA MET A 113 -4.39 -11.08 2.35
C MET A 113 -4.80 -12.20 1.39
N PHE A 114 -4.81 -13.46 1.84
CA PHE A 114 -5.36 -14.58 1.09
C PHE A 114 -6.86 -14.39 0.82
N LEU A 115 -7.64 -14.06 1.85
CA LEU A 115 -9.09 -13.80 1.74
C LEU A 115 -9.41 -12.68 0.76
N TYR A 116 -8.55 -11.65 0.69
CA TYR A 116 -8.71 -10.56 -0.27
C TYR A 116 -8.38 -10.99 -1.71
N SER A 117 -7.26 -11.69 -1.91
CA SER A 117 -6.72 -11.96 -3.25
C SER A 117 -7.33 -13.19 -3.92
N ALA A 118 -7.44 -14.29 -3.18
CA ALA A 118 -7.84 -15.59 -3.72
C ALA A 118 -9.38 -15.71 -3.79
N PRO A 119 -9.91 -16.29 -4.88
CA PRO A 119 -11.32 -16.64 -4.95
C PRO A 119 -11.64 -17.82 -4.02
N ILE A 120 -12.80 -17.78 -3.37
CA ILE A 120 -13.37 -18.89 -2.60
C ILE A 120 -14.57 -19.40 -3.41
N GLY A 121 -14.35 -20.45 -4.21
CA GLY A 121 -15.34 -20.90 -5.19
C GLY A 121 -15.61 -19.83 -6.25
N SER A 122 -16.88 -19.47 -6.45
CA SER A 122 -17.28 -18.37 -7.34
C SER A 122 -17.18 -16.98 -6.69
N TRP A 123 -16.96 -16.93 -5.38
CA TRP A 123 -16.96 -15.70 -4.61
C TRP A 123 -15.56 -15.09 -4.52
N ARG A 124 -15.47 -13.76 -4.71
CA ARG A 124 -14.24 -12.99 -4.58
C ARG A 124 -14.58 -11.64 -3.98
N ILE A 125 -13.93 -11.26 -2.88
CA ILE A 125 -14.17 -9.97 -2.20
C ILE A 125 -14.09 -8.80 -3.19
N LYS A 126 -13.10 -8.83 -4.09
CA LYS A 126 -12.90 -7.78 -5.11
C LYS A 126 -14.13 -7.52 -5.98
N LYS A 127 -15.02 -8.50 -6.18
CA LYS A 127 -16.23 -8.34 -7.02
C LYS A 127 -17.36 -7.53 -6.35
N ILE A 128 -17.26 -7.27 -5.04
CA ILE A 128 -18.25 -6.51 -4.29
C ILE A 128 -17.80 -5.04 -4.23
N LEU A 129 -18.52 -4.18 -4.96
CA LEU A 129 -18.19 -2.78 -5.26
C LEU A 129 -17.53 -2.01 -4.10
N TYR A 130 -18.24 -1.81 -2.99
CA TYR A 130 -17.70 -1.03 -1.86
C TYR A 130 -16.81 -1.85 -0.93
N LEU A 131 -17.07 -3.16 -0.86
CA LEU A 131 -16.32 -4.04 0.04
C LEU A 131 -14.87 -4.18 -0.42
N LYS A 132 -14.59 -4.12 -1.73
CA LYS A 132 -13.21 -4.17 -2.23
C LYS A 132 -12.35 -3.03 -1.70
N ASN A 133 -12.89 -1.80 -1.68
CA ASN A 133 -12.13 -0.64 -1.20
C ASN A 133 -12.01 -0.63 0.34
N ILE A 134 -13.07 -1.06 1.06
CA ILE A 134 -13.01 -1.20 2.53
C ILE A 134 -11.98 -2.26 2.92
N THR A 135 -12.04 -3.43 2.30
CA THR A 135 -11.12 -4.53 2.59
C THR A 135 -9.71 -4.26 2.08
N GLY A 136 -9.53 -3.54 0.97
CA GLY A 136 -8.21 -3.06 0.53
C GLY A 136 -7.58 -2.16 1.59
N SER A 137 -8.31 -1.12 2.02
CA SER A 137 -7.86 -0.18 3.04
C SER A 137 -7.57 -0.84 4.39
N LEU A 138 -8.40 -1.80 4.80
CA LEU A 138 -8.23 -2.51 6.07
C LEU A 138 -7.15 -3.58 6.00
N PHE A 139 -7.24 -4.52 5.04
CA PHE A 139 -6.45 -5.75 5.05
C PHE A 139 -5.06 -5.58 4.44
N TRP A 140 -4.87 -4.65 3.49
CA TRP A 140 -3.54 -4.39 2.91
C TRP A 140 -2.76 -3.34 3.66
N TRP A 141 -3.44 -2.37 4.26
CA TRP A 141 -2.79 -1.23 4.87
C TRP A 141 -2.99 -1.21 6.38
N TYR A 142 -4.20 -0.95 6.85
CA TYR A 142 -4.38 -0.50 8.22
C TYR A 142 -4.24 -1.60 9.29
N ILE A 143 -4.86 -2.77 9.11
CA ILE A 143 -4.75 -3.91 10.03
C ILE A 143 -3.31 -4.43 10.07
N PRO A 144 -2.57 -4.61 8.95
CA PRO A 144 -1.16 -4.96 8.99
C PRO A 144 -0.33 -4.07 9.90
N PHE A 145 -0.39 -2.75 9.72
CA PHE A 145 0.40 -1.83 10.55
C PHE A 145 0.01 -1.89 12.03
N THR A 146 -1.29 -1.98 12.30
CA THR A 146 -1.80 -2.10 13.67
C THR A 146 -1.33 -3.40 14.32
N LEU A 147 -1.46 -4.53 13.63
CA LEU A 147 -1.15 -5.84 14.17
C LEU A 147 0.36 -6.04 14.37
N ILE A 148 1.18 -5.59 13.41
CA ILE A 148 2.64 -5.61 13.53
C ILE A 148 3.08 -4.86 14.77
N THR A 149 2.59 -3.63 14.93
CA THR A 149 2.95 -2.76 16.05
C THR A 149 2.46 -3.33 17.38
N ALA A 150 1.20 -3.75 17.45
CA ALA A 150 0.62 -4.26 18.68
C ALA A 150 1.20 -5.62 19.13
N SER A 151 1.72 -6.41 18.19
CA SER A 151 2.30 -7.72 18.51
C SER A 151 3.76 -7.63 18.99
N HIS A 152 4.41 -6.48 18.80
CA HIS A 152 5.85 -6.31 19.04
C HIS A 152 6.17 -5.15 19.98
N THR A 153 5.17 -4.40 20.44
CA THR A 153 5.34 -3.29 21.40
C THR A 153 4.49 -3.54 22.64
N THR A 154 4.61 -2.69 23.65
CA THR A 154 3.79 -2.76 24.87
C THR A 154 2.34 -2.27 24.65
N ALA A 155 2.06 -1.62 23.52
CA ALA A 155 0.73 -1.12 23.19
C ALA A 155 -0.18 -2.24 22.68
N GLY A 156 -1.37 -2.38 23.28
CA GLY A 156 -2.35 -3.38 22.84
C GLY A 156 -3.00 -3.02 21.49
N PHE A 157 -3.56 -4.02 20.80
CA PHE A 157 -4.19 -3.85 19.48
C PHE A 157 -5.24 -2.72 19.45
N ARG A 158 -6.16 -2.69 20.43
CA ARG A 158 -7.20 -1.67 20.51
C ARG A 158 -6.62 -0.26 20.62
N GLN A 159 -5.55 -0.09 21.39
CA GLN A 159 -4.89 1.20 21.55
C GLN A 159 -4.28 1.65 20.22
N VAL A 160 -3.43 0.82 19.61
CA VAL A 160 -2.79 1.12 18.32
C VAL A 160 -3.84 1.39 17.24
N PHE A 161 -4.92 0.60 17.20
CA PHE A 161 -6.02 0.81 16.27
C PHE A 161 -6.63 2.20 16.49
N MET A 162 -7.21 2.47 17.66
CA MET A 162 -7.95 3.69 17.91
C MET A 162 -7.11 4.97 17.75
N GLU A 163 -5.87 4.96 18.24
CA GLU A 163 -4.96 6.12 18.14
C GLU A 163 -4.51 6.44 16.70
N ASN A 164 -4.70 5.51 15.76
CA ASN A 164 -4.28 5.64 14.36
C ASN A 164 -5.46 5.60 13.37
N LEU A 165 -6.71 5.72 13.82
CA LEU A 165 -7.91 5.73 12.95
C LEU A 165 -7.84 6.75 11.81
N VAL A 166 -7.14 7.86 12.03
CA VAL A 166 -6.94 8.88 11.00
C VAL A 166 -6.16 8.36 9.78
N LEU A 167 -5.28 7.37 9.96
CA LEU A 167 -4.55 6.74 8.87
C LEU A 167 -5.46 5.82 8.05
N LEU A 168 -6.42 5.14 8.68
CA LEU A 168 -7.47 4.44 7.92
C LEU A 168 -8.24 5.42 7.05
N ALA A 169 -8.62 6.58 7.59
CA ALA A 169 -9.29 7.61 6.82
C ALA A 169 -8.43 8.13 5.65
N ILE A 170 -7.10 8.12 5.78
CA ILE A 170 -6.15 8.43 4.70
C ILE A 170 -6.07 7.31 3.65
N PHE A 171 -6.10 6.03 4.03
CA PHE A 171 -6.03 4.90 3.09
C PHE A 171 -7.31 4.72 2.27
N MET A 172 -8.48 5.01 2.85
CA MET A 172 -9.78 4.90 2.18
C MET A 172 -9.87 5.57 0.81
N PRO A 173 -9.43 6.83 0.60
CA PRO A 173 -9.45 7.47 -0.72
C PRO A 173 -8.41 6.93 -1.71
N PHE A 174 -7.36 6.24 -1.25
CA PHE A 174 -6.37 5.65 -2.15
C PHE A 174 -6.93 4.46 -2.94
N GLU A 175 -7.82 3.66 -2.35
CA GLU A 175 -8.40 2.52 -3.03
C GLU A 175 -9.20 2.89 -4.30
N PRO A 176 -10.19 3.81 -4.27
CA PRO A 176 -10.84 4.27 -5.48
C PRO A 176 -9.92 5.08 -6.41
N LEU A 177 -8.85 5.69 -5.89
CA LEU A 177 -7.81 6.31 -6.72
C LEU A 177 -7.05 5.24 -7.53
N TRP A 178 -6.74 4.10 -6.93
CA TRP A 178 -6.12 2.96 -7.61
C TRP A 178 -7.07 2.31 -8.61
N ASP A 179 -8.36 2.27 -8.32
CA ASP A 179 -9.34 1.76 -9.29
C ASP A 179 -9.39 2.59 -10.58
N ILE A 180 -9.04 3.88 -10.54
CA ILE A 180 -9.05 4.73 -11.75
C ILE A 180 -8.04 4.22 -12.79
N LYS A 181 -6.82 3.86 -12.36
CA LYS A 181 -5.81 3.33 -13.29
C LYS A 181 -6.20 1.93 -13.79
N ASP A 182 -6.87 1.13 -12.98
CA ASP A 182 -7.18 -0.27 -13.24
C ASP A 182 -8.56 -0.46 -13.93
N MET A 183 -9.27 0.65 -14.20
CA MET A 183 -10.63 0.70 -14.79
C MET A 183 -10.89 -0.32 -15.92
N GLU A 184 -10.08 -0.35 -16.99
CA GLU A 184 -10.29 -1.26 -18.12
C GLU A 184 -9.98 -2.72 -17.76
N GLY A 185 -8.98 -2.96 -16.92
CA GLY A 185 -8.63 -4.30 -16.45
C GLY A 185 -9.69 -4.88 -15.52
N ASP A 186 -10.22 -4.06 -14.62
CA ASP A 186 -11.33 -4.39 -13.73
C ASP A 186 -12.61 -4.68 -14.51
N GLU A 187 -12.93 -3.86 -15.52
CA GLU A 187 -14.11 -4.07 -16.37
C GLU A 187 -14.02 -5.39 -17.13
N ALA A 188 -12.89 -5.68 -17.77
CA ALA A 188 -12.65 -6.94 -18.47
C ALA A 188 -12.71 -8.18 -17.55
N SER A 189 -12.43 -8.00 -16.25
CA SER A 189 -12.47 -9.06 -15.24
C SER A 189 -13.82 -9.16 -14.52
N GLY A 190 -14.80 -8.35 -14.92
CA GLY A 190 -16.13 -8.30 -14.29
C GLY A 190 -16.12 -7.76 -12.87
N ILE A 191 -15.12 -6.94 -12.52
CA ILE A 191 -14.97 -6.30 -11.23
C ILE A 191 -15.69 -4.95 -11.25
N LYS A 192 -16.65 -4.81 -10.34
CA LYS A 192 -17.40 -3.56 -10.17
C LYS A 192 -16.58 -2.62 -9.30
N THR A 193 -16.25 -1.44 -9.85
CA THR A 193 -15.49 -0.40 -9.15
C THR A 193 -16.23 0.92 -9.20
N ILE A 194 -15.90 1.84 -8.30
CA ILE A 194 -16.48 3.19 -8.31
C ILE A 194 -16.27 3.87 -9.69
N PRO A 195 -15.06 3.87 -10.29
CA PRO A 195 -14.89 4.46 -11.62
C PRO A 195 -15.65 3.71 -12.74
N ASN A 196 -15.80 2.37 -12.66
CA ASN A 196 -16.57 1.61 -13.66
C ASN A 196 -18.09 1.85 -13.54
N GLN A 197 -18.60 2.10 -12.34
CA GLN A 197 -20.04 2.24 -12.08
C GLN A 197 -20.54 3.69 -12.13
N PHE A 198 -19.71 4.65 -11.70
CA PHE A 198 -20.09 6.06 -11.59
C PHE A 198 -19.25 6.99 -12.46
N GLY A 199 -18.25 6.44 -13.16
CA GLY A 199 -17.37 7.20 -14.04
C GLY A 199 -16.22 7.90 -13.31
N LEU A 200 -15.27 8.39 -14.12
CA LEU A 200 -14.06 9.05 -13.66
C LEU A 200 -14.34 10.35 -12.88
N ALA A 201 -15.31 11.16 -13.33
CA ALA A 201 -15.60 12.45 -12.72
C ALA A 201 -16.12 12.31 -11.29
N ALA A 202 -17.09 11.42 -11.07
CA ALA A 202 -17.63 11.13 -9.75
C ALA A 202 -16.57 10.55 -8.81
N THR A 203 -15.72 9.65 -9.31
CA THR A 203 -14.62 9.06 -8.53
C THR A 203 -13.59 10.10 -8.12
N LYS A 204 -13.20 11.00 -9.02
CA LYS A 204 -12.29 12.11 -8.70
C LYS A 204 -12.89 13.04 -7.66
N LEU A 205 -14.17 13.38 -7.78
CA LEU A 205 -14.86 14.21 -6.79
C LEU A 205 -14.83 13.54 -5.41
N LEU A 206 -15.18 12.25 -5.33
CA LEU A 206 -15.12 11.47 -4.09
C LEU A 206 -13.72 11.52 -3.44
N VAL A 207 -12.67 11.21 -4.21
CA VAL A 207 -11.28 11.16 -3.71
C VAL A 207 -10.80 12.53 -3.27
N VAL A 208 -11.03 13.57 -4.07
CA VAL A 208 -10.61 14.95 -3.74
C VAL A 208 -11.36 15.46 -2.52
N SER A 209 -12.68 15.25 -2.45
CA SER A 209 -13.49 15.64 -1.28
C SER A 209 -12.99 14.96 -0.01
N ALA A 210 -12.62 13.68 -0.08
CA ALA A 210 -12.04 12.96 1.05
C ALA A 210 -10.69 13.55 1.49
N PHE A 211 -9.78 13.85 0.55
CA PHE A 211 -8.49 14.48 0.88
C PHE A 211 -8.66 15.90 1.44
N LEU A 212 -9.60 16.69 0.93
CA LEU A 212 -9.88 18.02 1.46
C LEU A 212 -10.51 17.96 2.86
N LEU A 213 -11.42 17.01 3.11
CA LEU A 213 -11.97 16.79 4.44
C LEU A 213 -10.86 16.40 5.43
N LEU A 214 -9.94 15.52 5.03
CA LEU A 214 -8.75 15.19 5.83
C LEU A 214 -7.87 16.41 6.08
N ALA A 215 -7.75 17.31 5.12
CA ALA A 215 -6.98 18.54 5.28
C ALA A 215 -7.60 19.46 6.34
N VAL A 216 -8.93 19.57 6.36
CA VAL A 216 -9.67 20.28 7.42
C VAL A 216 -9.44 19.64 8.79
N VAL A 217 -9.52 18.31 8.89
CA VAL A 217 -9.27 17.59 10.15
C VAL A 217 -7.81 17.75 10.62
N LYS A 218 -6.87 17.94 9.69
CA LYS A 218 -5.42 18.08 9.95
C LYS A 218 -4.90 19.52 9.91
N LEU A 219 -5.76 20.53 10.04
CA LEU A 219 -5.32 21.94 10.03
C LEU A 219 -4.27 22.28 11.09
N SER A 220 -4.28 21.58 12.24
CA SER A 220 -3.25 21.72 13.27
C SER A 220 -1.85 21.26 12.81
N ASN A 221 -1.76 20.50 11.72
CA ASN A 221 -0.52 20.09 11.08
C ASN A 221 -0.45 20.67 9.66
N ILE A 222 -0.21 21.99 9.59
CA ILE A 222 -0.20 22.75 8.33
C ILE A 222 0.82 22.20 7.32
N THR A 223 1.96 21.71 7.80
CA THR A 223 2.99 21.07 6.96
C THR A 223 2.43 19.84 6.25
N TYR A 224 1.66 19.00 6.97
CA TYR A 224 1.01 17.84 6.36
C TYR A 224 -0.04 18.26 5.33
N VAL A 225 -0.82 19.29 5.61
CA VAL A 225 -1.82 19.79 4.65
C VAL A 225 -1.16 20.29 3.37
N ILE A 226 -0.19 21.21 3.50
CA ILE A 226 0.46 21.89 2.36
C ILE A 226 1.31 20.93 1.54
N PHE A 227 2.13 20.10 2.20
CA PHE A 227 3.12 19.28 1.51
C PHE A 227 2.64 17.86 1.19
N PHE A 228 1.42 17.47 1.58
CA PHE A 228 0.89 16.14 1.28
C PHE A 228 -0.51 16.19 0.67
N LEU A 229 -1.52 16.68 1.40
CA LEU A 229 -2.92 16.56 0.97
C LEU A 229 -3.29 17.47 -0.23
N ILE A 230 -2.76 18.69 -0.27
CA ILE A 230 -2.97 19.60 -1.42
C ILE A 230 -2.34 19.02 -2.70
N PRO A 231 -1.04 18.62 -2.72
CA PRO A 231 -0.45 17.96 -3.86
C PRO A 231 -1.23 16.73 -4.34
N LEU A 232 -1.68 15.87 -3.42
CA LEU A 232 -2.49 14.69 -3.78
C LEU A 232 -3.82 15.07 -4.45
N SER A 233 -4.48 16.11 -3.95
CA SER A 233 -5.72 16.62 -4.52
C SER A 233 -5.49 17.16 -5.94
N ILE A 234 -4.44 17.96 -6.14
CA ILE A 234 -4.08 18.52 -7.45
C ILE A 234 -3.75 17.40 -8.45
N LEU A 235 -2.91 16.43 -8.05
CA LEU A 235 -2.55 15.29 -8.89
C LEU A 235 -3.79 14.48 -9.28
N THR A 236 -4.71 14.25 -8.33
CA THR A 236 -5.96 13.54 -8.59
C THR A 236 -6.83 14.29 -9.61
N ILE A 237 -6.93 15.62 -9.51
CA ILE A 237 -7.68 16.45 -10.46
C ILE A 237 -7.09 16.36 -11.88
N GLN A 238 -5.78 16.16 -12.01
CA GLN A 238 -5.12 16.04 -13.32
C GLN A 238 -5.33 14.69 -14.02
N ILE A 239 -5.95 13.71 -13.34
CA ILE A 239 -6.22 12.39 -13.93
C ILE A 239 -7.25 12.50 -15.05
N THR A 240 -6.88 11.95 -16.19
CA THR A 240 -7.67 11.78 -17.42
C THR A 240 -7.53 10.34 -17.91
N PRO A 241 -8.40 9.85 -18.81
CA PRO A 241 -8.27 8.51 -19.39
C PRO A 241 -6.90 8.26 -20.04
N LYS A 242 -6.28 9.30 -20.62
CA LYS A 242 -5.00 9.18 -21.35
C LYS A 242 -3.77 9.11 -20.45
N ASN A 243 -3.82 9.67 -19.23
CA ASN A 243 -2.66 9.83 -18.36
C ASN A 243 -2.81 9.15 -16.99
N LYS A 244 -3.94 8.48 -16.72
CA LYS A 244 -4.27 7.88 -15.41
C LYS A 244 -3.20 6.96 -14.85
N LEU A 245 -2.57 6.13 -15.69
CA LEU A 245 -1.50 5.24 -15.25
C LEU A 245 -0.27 6.05 -14.81
N LEU A 246 0.14 7.02 -15.63
CA LEU A 246 1.30 7.87 -15.36
C LEU A 246 1.10 8.68 -14.08
N ILE A 247 -0.06 9.34 -13.92
CA ILE A 247 -0.34 10.14 -12.73
C ILE A 247 -0.44 9.27 -11.49
N SER A 248 -1.07 8.09 -11.57
CA SER A 248 -1.11 7.16 -10.43
C SER A 248 0.29 6.72 -10.00
N GLN A 249 1.19 6.47 -10.96
CA GLN A 249 2.60 6.18 -10.69
C GLN A 249 3.33 7.35 -10.02
N PHE A 250 3.08 8.58 -10.48
CA PHE A 250 3.60 9.78 -9.83
C PHE A 250 3.06 9.92 -8.39
N ILE A 251 1.77 9.69 -8.16
CA ILE A 251 1.17 9.73 -6.82
C ILE A 251 1.82 8.68 -5.91
N MET A 252 1.92 7.42 -6.35
CA MET A 252 2.59 6.37 -5.56
C MET A 252 4.04 6.73 -5.23
N THR A 253 4.78 7.24 -6.20
CA THR A 253 6.18 7.66 -6.03
C THR A 253 6.28 8.84 -5.06
N PHE A 254 5.39 9.83 -5.17
CA PHE A 254 5.31 10.96 -4.26
C PHE A 254 5.04 10.52 -2.82
N VAL A 255 4.05 9.65 -2.59
CA VAL A 255 3.72 9.12 -1.26
C VAL A 255 4.89 8.31 -0.70
N ALA A 256 5.54 7.49 -1.53
CA ALA A 256 6.73 6.72 -1.15
C ALA A 256 7.88 7.61 -0.66
N PHE A 257 8.24 8.65 -1.43
CA PHE A 257 9.30 9.57 -1.05
C PHE A 257 8.94 10.41 0.16
N TYR A 258 7.70 10.91 0.24
CA TYR A 258 7.22 11.66 1.40
C TYR A 258 7.31 10.81 2.67
N GLY A 259 6.83 9.56 2.61
CA GLY A 259 6.90 8.62 3.71
C GLY A 259 8.34 8.30 4.12
N LEU A 260 9.20 7.96 3.15
CA LEU A 260 10.60 7.61 3.42
C LEU A 260 11.38 8.79 4.02
N ALA A 261 11.26 9.97 3.42
CA ALA A 261 11.95 11.17 3.89
C ALA A 261 11.46 11.58 5.29
N GLY A 262 10.15 11.65 5.49
CA GLY A 262 9.54 12.15 6.72
C GLY A 262 9.62 11.16 7.89
N HIS A 263 9.36 9.87 7.64
CA HIS A 263 9.29 8.88 8.71
C HIS A 263 10.60 8.15 8.95
N VAL A 264 11.48 8.02 7.96
CA VAL A 264 12.73 7.25 8.10
C VAL A 264 13.94 8.17 8.09
N LEU A 265 14.22 8.86 6.98
CA LEU A 265 15.49 9.59 6.80
C LEU A 265 15.63 10.77 7.77
N LEU A 266 14.57 11.55 7.95
CA LEU A 266 14.58 12.70 8.84
C LEU A 266 14.92 12.31 10.29
N PRO A 267 14.20 11.38 10.95
CA PRO A 267 14.50 11.01 12.34
C PRO A 267 15.79 10.20 12.52
N THR A 268 16.21 9.39 11.54
CA THR A 268 17.36 8.47 11.71
C THR A 268 18.69 9.05 11.26
N LEU A 269 18.71 9.92 10.26
CA LEU A 269 19.94 10.44 9.65
C LEU A 269 20.05 11.95 9.83
N ILE A 270 19.04 12.70 9.40
CA ILE A 270 19.13 14.16 9.29
C ILE A 270 19.14 14.83 10.67
N LEU A 271 18.14 14.54 11.53
CA LEU A 271 18.05 15.16 12.85
C LEU A 271 19.26 14.85 13.75
N PRO A 272 19.81 13.62 13.79
CA PRO A 272 21.04 13.33 14.52
C PRO A 272 22.27 14.10 14.00
N MET A 273 22.37 14.32 12.69
CA MET A 273 23.47 15.11 12.11
C MET A 273 23.37 16.60 12.46
N LEU A 274 22.17 17.16 12.56
CA LEU A 274 21.94 18.56 12.93
C LEU A 274 22.14 18.85 14.42
N ARG A 275 22.21 17.82 15.27
CA ARG A 275 22.43 17.93 16.72
C ARG A 275 23.91 17.88 17.12
N LYS A 276 24.82 17.65 16.16
CA LYS A 276 26.27 17.65 16.36
C LYS A 276 26.84 19.01 15.98
#